data_AF-A0A971PXW9-F1
#
_entry.id   AF-A0A971PXW9-F1
#
_cell.length_a   1.000
_cell.length_b   1.000
_cell.length_c   1.000
_cell.angle_alpha   90.00
_cell.angle_beta   90.00
_cell.angle_gamma   90.00
#
_symmetry.space_group_name_H-M   'P 1'
#
loop_
_entity.id
_entity.type
_entity.pdbx_description
1 polymer ?
#
loop_
_entity_poly.entity_id
_entity_poly.type
_entity_poly.pdbx_seq_one_letter_code
_entity_poly.pdbx_strand_id
1 'polypeptide(L)'
;LFGRIENSNLILNNAGLMVFNKFEEISGFYPDIIIDKFIVMPNHLHAIMLIQHDGTAQGPFPTLSEYIKRFKTLTTKLYIDFVKKGEYPPFDKKIWQKSYNDHIIRNETEYQKIWEYIDTNPLKWELDKYYI
;
A
#
# COMPACT_ATOMS: atom_id res chain seq x y z
N LEU A 1 11.29 -0.94 7.15
CA LEU A 1 11.63 -0.08 5.98
C LEU A 1 10.85 1.24 6.01
N PHE A 2 9.53 1.18 6.15
CA PHE A 2 8.64 2.35 6.08
C PHE A 2 8.37 3.03 7.43
N GLY A 3 8.89 2.48 8.52
CA GLY A 3 8.63 2.99 9.85
C GLY A 3 8.95 1.95 10.90
N ARG A 4 8.38 2.13 12.07
CA ARG A 4 8.44 1.21 13.21
C ARG A 4 7.16 1.29 14.02
N ILE A 5 6.98 0.35 14.93
CA ILE A 5 5.88 0.38 15.90
C ILE A 5 6.49 0.52 17.29
N GLU A 6 6.04 1.53 18.03
CA GLU A 6 6.48 1.83 19.40
C GLU A 6 5.26 1.95 20.31
N ASN A 7 5.22 1.14 21.39
CA ASN A 7 4.08 1.10 22.32
C ASN A 7 2.72 0.94 21.59
N SER A 8 2.66 0.01 20.63
CA SER A 8 1.49 -0.24 19.77
C SER A 8 1.09 0.92 18.84
N ASN A 9 1.89 1.97 18.72
CA ASN A 9 1.67 3.08 17.80
C ASN A 9 2.54 2.93 16.55
N LEU A 10 1.92 3.05 15.38
CA LEU A 10 2.62 3.10 14.11
C LEU A 10 3.29 4.47 13.91
N ILE A 11 4.60 4.46 13.72
CA ILE A 11 5.40 5.66 13.44
C ILE A 11 6.06 5.46 12.08
N LEU A 12 5.50 6.14 11.07
CA LEU A 12 6.09 6.18 9.73
C LEU A 12 7.36 7.03 9.72
N ASN A 13 8.36 6.59 8.97
CA ASN A 13 9.50 7.41 8.61
C ASN A 13 9.23 8.13 7.27
N ASN A 14 10.18 8.91 6.78
CA ASN A 14 10.02 9.64 5.51
C ASN A 14 9.69 8.73 4.32
N ALA A 15 10.26 7.51 4.27
CA ALA A 15 9.93 6.55 3.24
C ALA A 15 8.50 6.02 3.35
N GLY A 16 8.01 5.74 4.56
CA GLY A 16 6.62 5.35 4.79
C GLY A 16 5.63 6.47 4.49
N LEU A 17 5.96 7.72 4.85
CA LEU A 17 5.16 8.89 4.49
C LEU A 17 5.12 9.09 2.97
N MET A 18 6.24 8.89 2.27
CA MET A 18 6.26 8.92 0.80
C MET A 18 5.33 7.86 0.20
N VAL A 19 5.38 6.62 0.70
CA VAL A 19 4.50 5.53 0.27
C VAL A 19 3.03 5.87 0.56
N PHE A 20 2.73 6.38 1.75
CA PHE A 20 1.38 6.80 2.16
C PHE A 20 0.83 7.86 1.20
N ASN A 21 1.56 8.97 1.02
CA ASN A 21 1.12 10.07 0.16
C ASN A 21 0.91 9.62 -1.29
N LYS A 22 1.83 8.81 -1.83
CA LYS A 22 1.71 8.31 -3.20
C LYS A 22 0.58 7.29 -3.37
N PHE A 23 0.19 6.60 -2.31
CA PHE A 23 -0.96 5.69 -2.34
C PHE A 23 -2.28 6.47 -2.21
N GLU A 24 -2.33 7.53 -1.40
CA GLU A 24 -3.49 8.42 -1.28
C GLU A 24 -3.81 9.16 -2.59
N GLU A 25 -2.77 9.59 -3.32
CA GLU A 25 -2.94 10.25 -4.62
C GLU A 25 -3.48 9.32 -5.73
N ILE A 26 -3.52 8.00 -5.53
CA ILE A 26 -3.91 7.02 -6.56
C ILE A 26 -5.28 7.33 -7.17
N SER A 27 -6.29 7.62 -6.33
CA SER A 27 -7.65 7.90 -6.80
C SER A 27 -7.74 9.18 -7.65
N GLY A 28 -6.77 10.10 -7.55
CA GLY A 28 -6.67 11.26 -8.43
C GLY A 28 -6.10 10.94 -9.82
N PHE A 29 -5.27 9.89 -9.93
CA PHE A 29 -4.69 9.46 -11.21
C PHE A 29 -5.52 8.39 -11.93
N TYR A 30 -6.29 7.61 -11.17
CA TYR A 30 -7.09 6.50 -11.66
C TYR A 30 -8.53 6.65 -11.14
N PRO A 31 -9.40 7.35 -11.91
CA PRO A 31 -10.77 7.63 -11.47
C PRO A 31 -11.63 6.39 -11.22
N ASP A 32 -11.26 5.26 -11.82
CA ASP A 32 -11.89 3.95 -11.66
C ASP A 32 -11.47 3.22 -10.37
N ILE A 33 -10.51 3.77 -9.63
CA ILE A 33 -10.03 3.23 -8.35
C ILE A 33 -10.40 4.17 -7.22
N ILE A 34 -11.18 3.65 -6.27
CA ILE A 34 -11.44 4.30 -5.00
C ILE A 34 -10.68 3.54 -3.92
N ILE A 35 -9.85 4.25 -3.15
CA ILE A 35 -9.23 3.72 -1.95
C ILE A 35 -10.18 3.95 -0.78
N ASP A 36 -10.70 2.87 -0.21
CA ASP A 36 -11.70 2.95 0.87
C ASP A 36 -11.03 2.94 2.25
N LYS A 37 -10.05 2.06 2.41
CA LYS A 37 -9.20 2.00 3.60
C LYS A 37 -7.82 1.48 3.22
N PHE A 38 -6.78 1.99 3.85
CA PHE A 38 -5.45 1.40 3.71
C PHE A 38 -4.60 1.70 4.94
N ILE A 39 -3.51 0.94 5.08
CA ILE A 39 -2.47 1.18 6.06
C ILE A 39 -1.10 0.84 5.50
N VAL A 40 -0.12 1.71 5.76
CA VAL A 40 1.30 1.46 5.47
C VAL A 40 1.94 0.91 6.74
N MET A 41 2.31 -0.36 6.73
CA MET A 41 3.02 -1.00 7.82
C MET A 41 4.54 -0.89 7.61
N PRO A 42 5.38 -1.14 8.63
CA PRO A 42 6.83 -1.02 8.50
C PRO A 42 7.47 -1.83 7.35
N ASN A 43 6.85 -2.93 6.91
CA ASN A 43 7.34 -3.84 5.86
C ASN A 43 6.35 -4.13 4.72
N HIS A 44 5.07 -3.74 4.82
CA HIS A 44 4.05 -4.02 3.81
C HIS A 44 2.94 -2.94 3.79
N LEU A 45 1.96 -3.08 2.90
CA LEU A 45 0.79 -2.21 2.79
C LEU A 45 -0.45 -3.08 2.63
N HIS A 46 -1.54 -2.75 3.35
CA HIS A 46 -2.86 -3.34 3.14
C HIS A 46 -3.83 -2.27 2.66
N ALA A 47 -4.74 -2.63 1.75
CA ALA A 47 -5.76 -1.73 1.24
C ALA A 47 -7.04 -2.47 0.88
N ILE A 48 -8.18 -1.81 1.09
CA ILE A 48 -9.47 -2.11 0.49
C ILE A 48 -9.65 -1.11 -0.65
N MET A 49 -9.86 -1.64 -1.85
CA MET A 49 -9.99 -0.86 -3.08
C MET A 49 -11.30 -1.24 -3.76
N LEU A 50 -12.06 -0.24 -4.21
CA LEU A 50 -13.18 -0.44 -5.09
C LEU A 50 -12.72 -0.11 -6.51
N ILE A 51 -12.89 -1.07 -7.42
CA ILE A 51 -12.60 -0.89 -8.83
C ILE A 51 -13.94 -0.76 -9.53
N GLN A 52 -14.30 0.47 -9.89
CA GLN A 52 -15.57 0.78 -10.55
C GLN A 52 -15.33 0.96 -12.04
N HIS A 53 -15.99 0.12 -12.82
CA HIS A 53 -16.01 0.25 -14.26
C HIS A 53 -17.42 0.69 -14.65
N ASP A 54 -17.61 1.98 -14.90
CA ASP A 54 -18.93 2.52 -15.27
C ASP A 54 -19.37 2.10 -16.69
N GLY A 55 -18.51 1.39 -17.43
CA GLY A 55 -18.79 0.92 -18.79
C GLY A 55 -18.90 2.05 -19.83
N THR A 56 -18.70 3.31 -19.42
CA THR A 56 -18.81 4.49 -20.27
C THR A 56 -17.46 5.02 -20.74
N ALA A 57 -16.37 4.73 -20.01
CA ALA A 57 -15.04 5.14 -20.43
C ALA A 57 -14.54 4.32 -21.64
N GLN A 58 -14.16 5.04 -22.71
CA GLN A 58 -13.55 4.46 -23.91
C GLN A 58 -12.04 4.30 -23.70
N GLY A 59 -11.54 3.07 -23.72
CA GLY A 59 -10.11 2.75 -23.68
C GLY A 59 -9.78 1.50 -22.86
N PRO A 60 -8.54 0.98 -22.94
CA PRO A 60 -8.09 -0.10 -22.08
C PRO A 60 -7.95 0.41 -20.64
N PHE A 61 -8.70 -0.21 -19.73
CA PHE A 61 -8.55 0.04 -18.30
C PHE A 61 -7.37 -0.79 -17.79
N PRO A 62 -6.40 -0.18 -17.09
CA PRO A 62 -5.34 -0.94 -16.46
C PRO A 62 -5.94 -1.98 -15.51
N THR A 63 -5.38 -3.17 -15.50
CA THR A 63 -5.77 -4.21 -14.53
C THR A 63 -5.29 -3.84 -13.13
N LEU A 64 -5.87 -4.44 -12.09
CA LEU A 64 -5.32 -4.35 -10.71
C LEU A 64 -3.80 -4.61 -10.71
N SER A 65 -3.36 -5.64 -11.43
CA SER A 65 -1.93 -5.97 -11.54
C SER A 65 -1.10 -4.86 -12.17
N GLU A 66 -1.64 -4.15 -13.15
CA GLU A 66 -0.96 -3.02 -13.77
C GLU A 66 -0.85 -1.82 -12.83
N TYR A 67 -1.92 -1.52 -12.09
CA TYR A 67 -1.91 -0.47 -11.06
C TYR A 67 -0.86 -0.76 -9.99
N ILE A 68 -0.88 -1.96 -9.42
CA ILE A 68 0.09 -2.38 -8.40
C ILE A 68 1.52 -2.34 -8.96
N LYS A 69 1.73 -2.75 -10.22
CA LYS A 69 3.04 -2.66 -10.88
C LYS A 69 3.52 -1.21 -10.99
N ARG A 70 2.66 -0.29 -11.44
CA ARG A 70 2.98 1.14 -11.58
C ARG A 70 3.31 1.76 -10.22
N PHE A 71 2.49 1.49 -9.20
CA PHE A 71 2.72 1.95 -7.83
C PHE A 71 4.07 1.46 -7.26
N LYS A 72 4.33 0.15 -7.34
CA LYS A 72 5.60 -0.44 -6.87
C LYS A 72 6.80 0.15 -7.60
N THR A 73 6.67 0.40 -8.90
CA THR A 73 7.73 0.99 -9.73
C THR A 73 8.00 2.44 -9.33
N LEU A 74 6.96 3.26 -9.20
CA LEU A 74 7.07 4.66 -8.84
C LEU A 74 7.73 4.84 -7.47
N THR A 75 7.21 4.16 -6.45
CA THR A 75 7.73 4.26 -5.08
C THR A 75 9.16 3.73 -4.96
N THR A 76 9.52 2.69 -5.72
CA THR A 76 10.90 2.20 -5.79
C THR A 76 11.84 3.25 -6.41
N LYS A 77 11.43 3.89 -7.51
CA LYS A 77 12.23 4.95 -8.14
C LYS A 77 12.44 6.13 -7.20
N LEU A 78 11.36 6.62 -6.58
CA LEU A 78 11.43 7.73 -5.62
C LEU A 78 12.37 7.42 -4.46
N TYR A 79 12.27 6.23 -3.87
CA TYR A 79 13.17 5.82 -2.79
C TYR A 79 14.64 5.81 -3.25
N ILE A 80 14.94 5.25 -4.44
CA ILE A 80 16.31 5.27 -4.99
C ILE A 80 16.82 6.71 -5.15
N ASP A 81 15.97 7.62 -5.61
CA ASP A 81 16.36 9.02 -5.79
C ASP A 81 16.66 9.69 -4.44
N PHE A 82 15.88 9.41 -3.39
CA PHE A 82 16.17 9.89 -2.04
C PHE A 82 17.42 9.27 -1.42
N VAL A 83 17.74 8.00 -1.73
CA VAL A 83 19.02 7.39 -1.34
C VAL A 83 20.19 8.09 -2.01
N LYS A 84 20.09 8.39 -3.31
CA LYS A 84 21.14 9.12 -4.05
C LYS A 84 21.38 10.54 -3.50
N LYS A 85 20.35 11.16 -2.94
CA LYS A 85 20.43 12.47 -2.27
C LYS A 85 20.95 12.39 -0.83
N GLY A 86 21.16 11.19 -0.29
CA GLY A 86 21.58 10.98 1.10
C GLY A 86 20.48 11.21 2.14
N GLU A 87 19.22 11.28 1.71
CA GLU A 87 18.08 11.52 2.61
C GLU A 87 17.55 10.21 3.21
N TYR A 88 17.59 9.11 2.44
CA TYR A 88 17.10 7.78 2.85
C TYR A 88 18.25 6.78 3.00
N PRO A 89 18.12 5.77 3.89
CA PRO A 89 19.15 4.76 4.04
C PRO A 89 19.23 3.85 2.81
N PRO A 90 20.44 3.37 2.44
CA PRO A 90 20.62 2.36 1.41
C PRO A 90 19.79 1.08 1.69
N PHE A 91 19.46 0.35 0.62
CA PHE A 91 18.63 -0.85 0.70
C PHE A 91 19.09 -1.89 -0.34
N ASP A 92 18.75 -3.16 -0.12
CA ASP A 92 19.09 -4.26 -1.04
C ASP A 92 18.16 -4.32 -2.26
N LYS A 93 18.19 -3.27 -3.09
CA LYS A 93 17.57 -3.12 -4.43
C LYS A 93 16.10 -3.58 -4.60
N LYS A 94 15.40 -3.98 -3.54
CA LYS A 94 14.04 -4.49 -3.53
C LYS A 94 13.29 -3.88 -2.36
N ILE A 95 12.32 -3.04 -2.68
CA ILE A 95 11.39 -2.44 -1.71
C ILE A 95 10.14 -3.30 -1.57
N TRP A 96 9.66 -3.82 -2.70
CA TRP A 96 8.45 -4.62 -2.76
C TRP A 96 8.75 -6.05 -3.20
N GLN A 97 7.98 -7.00 -2.67
CA GLN A 97 7.94 -8.35 -3.23
C GLN A 97 7.37 -8.33 -4.67
N LYS A 98 7.73 -9.34 -5.48
CA LYS A 98 7.28 -9.45 -6.88
C LYS A 98 5.76 -9.60 -6.96
N SER A 99 5.19 -10.49 -6.15
CA SER A 99 3.75 -10.74 -6.04
C SER A 99 3.07 -9.78 -5.06
N TYR A 100 1.75 -9.82 -5.05
CA TYR A 100 0.89 -9.22 -4.03
C TYR A 100 -0.20 -10.23 -3.68
N ASN A 101 -0.85 -10.05 -2.53
CA ASN A 101 -2.02 -10.82 -2.16
C ASN A 101 -3.27 -9.98 -2.44
N ASP A 102 -4.20 -10.54 -3.19
CA ASP A 102 -5.51 -9.96 -3.46
C ASP A 102 -6.63 -10.94 -3.11
N HIS A 103 -7.77 -10.36 -2.76
CA HIS A 103 -8.97 -11.10 -2.36
C HIS A 103 -10.21 -10.29 -2.72
N ILE A 104 -11.16 -10.92 -3.42
CA ILE A 104 -12.44 -10.27 -3.77
C ILE A 104 -13.37 -10.35 -2.56
N ILE A 105 -13.70 -9.19 -2.00
CA ILE A 105 -14.67 -9.05 -0.91
C ILE A 105 -16.09 -9.15 -1.49
N ARG A 106 -16.87 -10.14 -1.04
CA ARG A 106 -18.18 -10.46 -1.65
C ARG A 106 -19.38 -10.08 -0.80
N ASN A 107 -19.18 -9.75 0.47
CA ASN A 107 -20.26 -9.41 1.40
C ASN A 107 -19.77 -8.50 2.53
N GLU A 108 -20.74 -7.91 3.22
CA GLU A 108 -20.52 -6.98 4.33
C GLU A 108 -19.73 -7.59 5.49
N THR A 109 -20.04 -8.83 5.88
CA THR A 109 -19.36 -9.50 7.00
C THR A 109 -17.86 -9.65 6.73
N GLU A 110 -17.50 -10.00 5.50
CA GLU A 110 -16.11 -10.11 5.07
C GLU A 110 -15.41 -8.76 4.99
N TYR A 111 -16.11 -7.76 4.46
CA TYR A 111 -15.65 -6.37 4.43
C TYR A 111 -15.28 -5.88 5.83
N GLN A 112 -16.19 -6.03 6.79
CA GLN A 112 -15.98 -5.60 8.18
C GLN A 112 -14.78 -6.31 8.83
N LYS A 113 -14.58 -7.60 8.56
CA LYS A 113 -13.42 -8.34 9.06
C LYS A 113 -12.09 -7.80 8.53
N ILE A 114 -12.02 -7.50 7.22
CA ILE A 114 -10.82 -6.96 6.61
C ILE A 114 -10.58 -5.52 7.07
N TRP A 115 -11.66 -4.75 7.22
CA TRP A 115 -11.62 -3.40 7.79
C TRP A 115 -11.01 -3.40 9.20
N GLU A 116 -11.56 -4.23 10.09
CA GLU A 116 -11.05 -4.38 11.46
C GLU A 116 -9.62 -4.91 11.48
N TYR A 117 -9.27 -5.83 10.59
CA TYR A 117 -7.89 -6.29 10.43
C TYR A 117 -6.94 -5.13 10.11
N ILE A 118 -7.27 -4.30 9.12
CA ILE A 118 -6.45 -3.14 8.75
C ILE A 118 -6.34 -2.15 9.92
N ASP A 119 -7.44 -1.91 10.64
CA ASP A 119 -7.50 -0.96 11.76
C ASP A 119 -6.66 -1.42 12.97
N THR A 120 -6.72 -2.72 13.26
CA THR A 120 -6.08 -3.32 14.44
C THR A 120 -4.68 -3.87 14.15
N ASN A 121 -4.23 -3.86 12.89
CA ASN A 121 -2.95 -4.44 12.50
C ASN A 121 -1.75 -3.86 13.27
N PRO A 122 -1.65 -2.53 13.52
CA PRO A 122 -0.58 -1.97 14.33
C PRO A 122 -0.52 -2.53 15.75
N LEU A 123 -1.68 -2.83 16.35
CA LEU A 123 -1.78 -3.40 17.69
C LEU A 123 -1.34 -4.87 17.71
N LYS A 124 -1.54 -5.58 16.60
CA LYS A 124 -1.22 -7.01 16.44
C LYS A 124 0.16 -7.25 15.82
N TRP A 125 0.98 -6.22 15.69
CA TRP A 125 2.25 -6.27 14.97
C TRP A 125 3.22 -7.35 15.48
N GLU A 126 3.31 -7.55 16.80
CA GLU A 126 4.17 -8.58 17.39
C GLU A 126 3.72 -10.02 17.04
N LEU A 127 2.49 -10.19 16.55
CA LEU A 127 1.91 -11.45 16.11
C LEU A 127 1.88 -11.58 14.58
N ASP A 128 2.42 -10.61 13.85
CA ASP A 128 2.41 -10.59 12.39
C ASP A 128 3.32 -11.70 11.83
N LYS A 129 2.80 -12.47 10.87
CA LYS A 129 3.52 -13.58 10.22
C LYS A 129 4.70 -13.12 9.35
N TYR A 130 4.78 -11.83 9.06
CA TYR A 130 5.88 -11.18 8.36
C TYR A 130 6.76 -10.35 9.29
N TYR A 131 6.56 -10.44 10.60
CA TYR A 131 7.52 -9.95 11.58
C TYR A 131 8.82 -10.73 11.38
N ILE A 132 9.85 -10.05 10.87
CA ILE A 132 11.22 -10.57 10.75
C ILE A 132 12.08 -9.78 11.75
#